data_AF-A0A821EC71-F1
#
_entry.id   AF-A0A821EC71-F1
#
_cell.length_a   1.000
_cell.length_b   1.000
_cell.length_c   1.000
_cell.angle_alpha   90.00
_cell.angle_beta   90.00
_cell.angle_gamma   90.00
#
_symmetry.space_group_name_H-M   'P 1'
#
loop_
_entity.id
_entity.type
_entity.pdbx_description
1 polymer ?
#
loop_
_entity_poly.entity_id
_entity_poly.type
_entity_poly.pdbx_seq_one_letter_code
_entity_poly.pdbx_strand_id
1 'polypeptide(L)'
;MIINKGLKFIPPCQSHFFSKKPLKQIIEQEYKRLYDENVKNLTDYTFPTDDTRAKEYFLAIKTLLEQLYMIPIPNKIARNARYLSQMIKSMQRQLRKANIAVGQTDKSKLFFFIDAQEYEEKIKNYMNKTNAYQEITNGICPLADNLHLVILLLDHLLERKDITKEQHKKMYPNIKKLELAHIYFNLKVHKPDISVRPIVASINAPARLISSFLDQLLTPIYNYVTKDITFINGIDVVRKLKEYQLQGYLNSTTLFIVFDVTDLYTMIPRDGAIAALTRFCEKNA
;
A
#
# COMPACT_ATOMS: atom_id res chain seq x y z
N MET A 1 -8.81 12.55 -2.51
CA MET A 1 -7.42 12.21 -2.85
C MET A 1 -7.22 11.47 -4.20
N ILE A 2 -8.25 11.24 -5.04
CA ILE A 2 -8.13 10.34 -6.23
C ILE A 2 -7.96 11.07 -7.58
N ILE A 3 -8.20 12.39 -7.63
CA ILE A 3 -7.98 13.16 -8.86
C ILE A 3 -6.47 13.46 -9.10
N ASN A 4 -5.61 13.13 -8.13
CA ASN A 4 -4.15 13.29 -8.26
C ASN A 4 -3.49 12.29 -9.23
N LYS A 5 -4.20 11.27 -9.74
CA LYS A 5 -3.65 10.33 -10.74
C LYS A 5 -3.72 10.84 -12.19
N GLY A 6 -4.15 12.08 -12.41
CA GLY A 6 -4.20 12.68 -13.74
C GLY A 6 -5.24 12.05 -14.66
N LEU A 7 -5.46 12.71 -15.80
CA LEU A 7 -6.37 12.25 -16.83
C LEU A 7 -5.68 11.11 -17.61
N LYS A 8 -6.22 9.89 -17.54
CA LYS A 8 -5.65 8.67 -18.17
C LYS A 8 -5.50 8.72 -19.70
N PHE A 9 -5.95 9.78 -20.36
CA PHE A 9 -5.82 9.98 -21.81
C PHE A 9 -4.65 10.87 -22.20
N ILE A 10 -3.83 11.33 -21.24
CA ILE A 10 -2.55 11.95 -21.54
C ILE A 10 -1.56 10.82 -21.82
N PRO A 11 -0.96 10.75 -23.01
CA PRO A 11 0.09 9.78 -23.32
C PRO A 11 1.19 9.80 -22.23
N PRO A 12 1.86 8.66 -21.97
CA PRO A 12 3.05 8.63 -21.13
C PRO A 12 4.02 9.75 -21.56
N CYS A 13 4.69 10.40 -20.60
CA CYS A 13 5.64 11.49 -20.86
C CYS A 13 5.01 12.80 -21.37
N GLN A 14 3.73 13.07 -21.04
CA GLN A 14 3.06 14.33 -21.42
C GLN A 14 2.35 15.03 -20.23
N SER A 15 2.64 14.59 -19.00
CA SER A 15 2.03 15.06 -17.74
C SER A 15 2.34 16.53 -17.39
N HIS A 16 3.29 17.16 -18.07
CA HIS A 16 3.67 18.56 -17.90
C HIS A 16 2.52 19.56 -18.07
N PHE A 17 1.42 19.17 -18.72
CA PHE A 17 0.22 20.00 -18.94
C PHE A 17 -0.36 20.65 -17.68
N PHE A 18 -0.14 20.03 -16.52
CA PHE A 18 -0.63 20.52 -15.23
C PHE A 18 0.50 20.94 -14.28
N SER A 19 1.75 20.80 -14.70
CA SER A 19 2.93 21.15 -13.90
C SER A 19 3.34 22.59 -14.18
N LYS A 20 3.68 23.34 -13.12
CA LYS A 20 4.30 24.66 -13.25
C LYS A 20 5.83 24.59 -13.42
N LYS A 21 6.41 23.39 -13.38
CA LYS A 21 7.86 23.18 -13.47
C LYS A 21 8.34 23.34 -14.92
N PRO A 22 9.56 23.84 -15.15
CA PRO A 22 10.21 23.83 -16.46
C PRO A 22 10.29 22.41 -17.04
N LEU A 23 10.07 22.28 -18.34
CA LEU A 23 10.05 20.98 -19.04
C LEU A 23 11.33 20.18 -18.83
N LYS A 24 12.50 20.83 -18.90
CA LYS A 24 13.81 20.21 -18.65
C LYS A 24 13.87 19.54 -17.27
N GLN A 25 13.36 20.20 -16.23
CA GLN A 25 13.32 19.63 -14.87
C GLN A 25 12.37 18.43 -14.76
N ILE A 26 11.29 18.42 -15.54
CA ILE A 26 10.34 17.29 -15.57
C ILE A 26 11.00 16.07 -16.22
N ILE A 27 11.65 16.27 -17.37
CA ILE A 27 12.38 15.22 -18.08
C ILE A 27 13.49 14.65 -17.19
N GLU A 28 14.29 15.50 -16.53
CA GLU A 28 15.35 15.06 -15.63
C GLU A 28 14.82 14.25 -14.44
N GLN A 29 13.69 14.66 -13.83
CA GLN A 29 13.07 13.93 -12.72
C GLN A 29 12.51 12.57 -13.15
N GLU A 30 11.88 12.50 -14.33
CA GLU A 30 11.33 11.26 -14.85
C GLU A 30 12.42 10.30 -15.33
N TYR A 31 13.45 10.82 -16.01
CA TYR A 31 14.64 10.03 -16.36
C TYR A 31 15.30 9.46 -15.11
N LYS A 32 15.51 10.27 -14.06
CA LYS A 32 16.09 9.79 -12.80
C LYS A 32 15.26 8.67 -12.19
N ARG A 33 13.93 8.80 -12.19
CA ARG A 33 13.04 7.75 -11.67
C ARG A 33 13.18 6.44 -12.45
N LEU A 34 13.17 6.51 -13.79
CA LEU A 34 13.34 5.35 -14.66
C LEU A 34 14.73 4.74 -14.49
N TYR A 35 15.77 5.56 -14.37
CA TYR A 35 17.13 5.12 -14.11
C TYR A 35 17.21 4.35 -12.80
N ASP A 36 16.73 4.93 -11.69
CA ASP A 36 16.77 4.31 -10.36
C ASP A 36 15.98 2.97 -10.33
N GLU A 37 14.80 2.91 -10.96
CA GLU A 37 13.99 1.69 -11.07
C GLU A 37 14.69 0.59 -11.89
N ASN A 38 15.28 0.94 -13.03
CA ASN A 38 15.97 -0.03 -13.89
C ASN A 38 17.30 -0.49 -13.29
N VAL A 39 18.09 0.40 -12.69
CA VAL A 39 19.33 0.03 -11.97
C VAL A 39 19.00 -0.97 -10.87
N LYS A 40 17.98 -0.70 -10.05
CA LYS A 40 17.56 -1.61 -8.99
C LYS A 40 17.22 -3.01 -9.56
N ASN A 41 16.40 -3.07 -10.61
CA ASN A 41 16.04 -4.34 -11.23
C ASN A 41 17.26 -5.07 -11.81
N LEU A 42 18.14 -4.36 -12.53
CA LEU A 42 19.36 -4.95 -13.12
C LEU A 42 20.28 -5.50 -12.03
N THR A 43 20.45 -4.77 -10.92
CA THR A 43 21.23 -5.25 -9.78
C THR A 43 20.61 -6.47 -9.10
N ASP A 44 19.28 -6.51 -8.99
CA ASP A 44 18.56 -7.66 -8.41
C ASP A 44 18.76 -8.94 -9.24
N TYR A 45 19.03 -8.82 -10.55
CA TYR A 45 19.35 -9.92 -11.47
C TYR A 45 20.83 -10.01 -11.85
N THR A 46 21.74 -9.36 -11.10
CA THR A 46 23.20 -9.41 -11.30
C THR A 46 23.71 -8.94 -12.67
N PHE A 47 22.95 -8.08 -13.36
CA PHE A 47 23.41 -7.46 -14.60
C PHE A 47 24.35 -6.27 -14.31
N PRO A 48 25.45 -6.11 -15.08
CA PRO A 48 26.29 -4.92 -14.98
C PRO A 48 25.52 -3.64 -15.36
N THR A 49 25.70 -2.57 -14.59
CA THR A 49 25.02 -1.27 -14.81
C THR A 49 25.92 -0.21 -15.43
N ASP A 50 27.23 -0.46 -15.48
CA ASP A 50 28.25 0.52 -15.89
C ASP A 50 28.99 0.09 -17.17
N ASP A 51 28.62 -1.07 -17.75
CA ASP A 51 29.16 -1.55 -19.01
C ASP A 51 28.65 -0.70 -20.18
N THR A 52 29.29 -0.86 -21.34
CA THR A 52 28.95 -0.09 -22.55
C THR A 52 27.48 -0.26 -22.93
N ARG A 53 26.94 -1.48 -22.82
CA ARG A 53 25.54 -1.79 -23.15
C ARG A 53 24.56 -1.08 -22.23
N ALA A 54 24.82 -1.06 -20.92
CA ALA A 54 23.99 -0.35 -19.96
C ALA A 54 24.02 1.17 -20.21
N LYS A 55 25.20 1.74 -20.51
CA LYS A 55 25.33 3.15 -20.88
C LYS A 55 24.54 3.49 -22.15
N GLU A 56 24.65 2.67 -23.18
CA GLU A 56 23.87 2.81 -24.43
C GLU A 56 22.37 2.71 -24.18
N TYR A 57 21.94 1.74 -23.37
CA TYR A 57 20.54 1.56 -22.98
C TYR A 57 19.98 2.79 -22.27
N PHE A 58 20.68 3.31 -21.24
CA PHE A 58 20.22 4.47 -20.49
C PHE A 58 20.25 5.76 -21.34
N LEU A 59 21.22 5.91 -22.23
CA LEU A 59 21.24 7.01 -23.20
C LEU A 59 20.06 6.92 -24.19
N ALA A 60 19.72 5.71 -24.65
CA ALA A 60 18.57 5.50 -25.53
C ALA A 60 17.24 5.85 -24.82
N ILE A 61 17.08 5.47 -23.54
CA ILE A 61 15.92 5.88 -22.73
C ILE A 61 15.85 7.40 -22.62
N LYS A 62 16.96 8.06 -22.30
CA LYS A 62 17.00 9.52 -22.14
C LYS A 62 16.59 10.22 -23.44
N THR A 63 17.18 9.80 -24.56
CA THR A 63 16.88 10.33 -25.89
C THR A 63 15.42 10.11 -26.25
N LEU A 64 14.88 8.91 -26.01
CA LEU A 64 13.48 8.60 -26.26
C LEU A 64 12.55 9.47 -25.42
N LEU A 65 12.87 9.66 -24.13
CA LEU A 65 12.09 10.50 -23.23
C LEU A 65 12.05 11.95 -23.72
N GLU A 66 13.21 12.51 -24.09
CA GLU A 66 13.31 13.86 -24.66
C GLU A 66 12.47 13.98 -25.94
N GLN A 67 12.57 13.01 -26.86
CA GLN A 67 11.77 12.98 -28.08
C GLN A 67 10.26 12.94 -27.81
N LEU A 68 9.80 12.08 -26.90
CA LEU A 68 8.38 11.95 -26.55
C LEU A 68 7.80 13.24 -25.96
N TYR A 69 8.59 13.95 -25.16
CA TYR A 69 8.20 15.25 -24.60
C TYR A 69 8.19 16.39 -25.63
N MET A 70 8.91 16.25 -26.75
CA MET A 70 8.90 17.22 -27.86
C MET A 70 7.72 17.03 -28.82
N ILE A 71 7.00 15.90 -28.77
CA ILE A 71 5.82 15.66 -29.60
C ILE A 71 4.70 16.63 -29.17
N PRO A 72 4.25 17.54 -30.05
CA PRO A 72 3.18 18.46 -29.71
C PRO A 72 1.88 17.69 -29.46
N ILE A 73 1.18 18.03 -28.38
CA ILE A 73 -0.11 17.41 -28.08
C ILE A 73 -1.15 17.95 -29.08
N PRO A 74 -1.92 17.08 -29.75
CA PRO A 74 -3.02 17.53 -30.60
C PRO A 74 -3.96 18.47 -29.84
N ASN A 75 -4.25 19.64 -30.42
CA ASN A 75 -5.06 20.69 -29.80
C ASN A 75 -6.40 20.19 -29.23
N LYS A 76 -7.02 19.20 -29.89
CA LYS A 76 -8.25 18.54 -29.43
C LYS A 76 -8.07 17.84 -28.08
N ILE A 77 -6.98 17.09 -27.90
CA ILE A 77 -6.66 16.38 -26.66
C ILE A 77 -6.36 17.39 -25.55
N ALA A 78 -5.56 18.42 -25.84
CA ALA A 78 -5.23 19.49 -24.91
C ALA A 78 -6.50 20.24 -24.41
N ARG A 79 -7.41 20.58 -25.32
CA ARG A 79 -8.70 21.23 -24.98
C ARG A 79 -9.56 20.33 -24.11
N ASN A 80 -9.70 19.05 -24.47
CA ASN A 80 -10.45 18.07 -23.68
C ASN A 80 -9.85 17.89 -22.28
N ALA A 81 -8.52 17.87 -22.16
CA ALA A 81 -7.83 17.80 -20.87
C ALA A 81 -8.19 18.98 -19.95
N ARG A 82 -8.14 20.20 -20.49
CA ARG A 82 -8.49 21.42 -19.75
C ARG A 82 -9.96 21.42 -19.34
N TYR A 83 -10.86 21.08 -20.26
CA TYR A 83 -12.29 20.99 -20.00
C TYR A 83 -12.59 20.01 -18.86
N LEU A 84 -12.07 18.78 -18.95
CA LEU A 84 -12.28 17.77 -17.91
C LEU A 84 -11.65 18.17 -16.57
N SER A 85 -10.47 18.79 -16.58
CA SER A 85 -9.86 19.33 -15.35
C SER A 85 -10.73 20.40 -14.68
N GLN A 86 -11.29 21.34 -15.47
CA GLN A 86 -12.20 22.37 -14.97
C GLN A 86 -13.51 21.77 -14.45
N MET A 87 -14.08 20.82 -15.19
CA MET A 87 -15.29 20.10 -14.81
C MET A 87 -15.12 19.38 -13.48
N ILE A 88 -14.00 18.66 -13.30
CA ILE A 88 -13.66 17.97 -12.05
C ILE A 88 -13.51 18.96 -10.90
N LYS A 89 -12.81 20.09 -11.09
CA LYS A 89 -12.69 21.14 -10.07
C LYS A 89 -14.05 21.71 -9.67
N SER A 90 -14.94 21.90 -10.64
CA SER A 90 -16.31 22.38 -10.39
C SER A 90 -17.10 21.36 -9.56
N MET A 91 -17.07 20.08 -9.94
CA MET A 91 -17.71 19.00 -9.17
C MET A 91 -17.18 18.95 -7.74
N GLN A 92 -15.85 18.98 -7.55
CA GLN A 92 -15.24 18.98 -6.21
C GLN A 92 -15.69 20.16 -5.35
N ARG A 93 -15.95 21.32 -5.95
CA ARG A 93 -16.46 22.50 -5.26
C ARG A 93 -17.93 22.31 -4.88
N GLN A 94 -18.75 21.80 -5.81
CA GLN A 94 -20.17 21.51 -5.55
C GLN A 94 -20.34 20.46 -4.46
N LEU A 95 -19.60 19.37 -4.52
CA LEU A 95 -19.61 18.30 -3.51
C LEU A 95 -19.23 18.83 -2.13
N ARG A 96 -18.17 19.66 -2.04
CA ARG A 96 -17.79 20.32 -0.77
C ARG A 96 -18.88 21.25 -0.25
N LYS A 97 -19.52 22.03 -1.13
CA LYS A 97 -20.63 22.93 -0.74
C LYS A 97 -21.85 22.13 -0.26
N ALA A 98 -22.11 20.98 -0.87
CA ALA A 98 -23.20 20.08 -0.51
C ALA A 98 -22.86 19.17 0.68
N ASN A 99 -21.68 19.31 1.29
CA ASN A 99 -21.21 18.46 2.39
C ASN A 99 -21.20 16.95 2.06
N ILE A 100 -20.85 16.60 0.82
CA ILE A 100 -20.81 15.20 0.35
C ILE A 100 -19.39 14.65 0.45
N ALA A 101 -19.21 13.56 1.19
CA ALA A 101 -17.99 12.77 1.22
C ALA A 101 -17.92 11.83 0.01
N VAL A 102 -16.71 11.71 -0.57
CA VAL A 102 -16.45 10.86 -1.73
C VAL A 102 -15.21 10.01 -1.48
N GLY A 103 -15.35 8.70 -1.69
CA GLY A 103 -14.26 7.74 -1.51
C GLY A 103 -14.42 6.52 -2.40
N GLN A 104 -13.46 5.59 -2.30
CA GLN A 104 -13.57 4.28 -2.94
C GLN A 104 -14.20 3.28 -1.99
N THR A 105 -15.03 2.41 -2.54
CA THR A 105 -15.58 1.30 -1.77
C THR A 105 -14.52 0.23 -1.56
N ASP A 106 -14.69 -0.56 -0.51
CA ASP A 106 -13.69 -1.49 -0.02
C ASP A 106 -13.35 -2.66 -0.99
N LYS A 107 -14.36 -3.31 -1.58
CA LYS A 107 -14.17 -4.48 -2.48
C LYS A 107 -14.49 -4.20 -3.94
N SER A 108 -15.46 -3.34 -4.17
CA SER A 108 -15.86 -2.87 -5.48
C SER A 108 -14.93 -1.70 -5.82
N LYS A 109 -14.32 -1.63 -7.00
CA LYS A 109 -13.57 -0.43 -7.42
C LYS A 109 -14.51 0.75 -7.77
N LEU A 110 -15.64 0.84 -7.06
CA LEU A 110 -16.68 1.84 -7.22
C LEU A 110 -16.40 3.03 -6.31
N PHE A 111 -17.05 4.13 -6.64
CA PHE A 111 -17.06 5.34 -5.82
C PHE A 111 -18.37 5.41 -5.05
N PHE A 112 -18.29 5.90 -3.81
CA PHE A 112 -19.47 6.26 -3.05
C PHE A 112 -19.58 7.78 -2.92
N PHE A 113 -20.82 8.24 -2.82
CA PHE A 113 -21.20 9.60 -2.47
C PHE A 113 -22.14 9.47 -1.28
N ILE A 114 -21.79 10.08 -0.16
CA ILE A 114 -22.54 9.99 1.09
C ILE A 114 -22.51 11.36 1.76
N ASP A 115 -23.55 11.70 2.52
CA ASP A 115 -23.47 12.89 3.37
C ASP A 115 -22.29 12.76 4.35
N ALA A 116 -21.52 13.84 4.51
CA ALA A 116 -20.31 13.79 5.32
C ALA A 116 -20.61 13.59 6.81
N GLN A 117 -21.77 14.05 7.31
CA GLN A 117 -22.19 13.79 8.70
C GLN A 117 -22.56 12.32 8.88
N GLU A 118 -23.35 11.74 7.96
CA GLU A 118 -23.67 10.31 8.00
C GLU A 118 -22.40 9.44 7.98
N TYR A 119 -21.43 9.84 7.15
CA TYR A 119 -20.14 9.17 7.08
C TYR A 119 -19.35 9.26 8.39
N GLU A 120 -19.31 10.43 9.02
CA GLU A 120 -18.65 10.65 10.30
C GLU A 120 -19.33 9.87 11.44
N GLU A 121 -20.66 9.81 11.46
CA GLU A 121 -21.42 9.01 12.42
C GLU A 121 -21.09 7.52 12.30
N LYS A 122 -21.03 6.98 11.07
CA LYS A 122 -20.62 5.59 10.85
C LYS A 122 -19.21 5.31 11.38
N ILE A 123 -18.29 6.27 11.23
CA ILE A 123 -16.94 6.17 11.80
C ILE A 123 -16.98 6.18 13.32
N LYS A 124 -17.67 7.15 13.94
CA LYS A 124 -17.80 7.23 15.40
C LYS A 124 -18.41 5.96 15.99
N ASN A 125 -19.46 5.42 15.36
CA ASN A 125 -20.07 4.17 15.77
C ASN A 125 -19.10 2.99 15.72
N TYR A 126 -18.28 2.90 14.66
CA TYR A 126 -17.25 1.87 14.56
C TYR A 126 -16.17 2.00 15.65
N MET A 127 -15.68 3.22 15.88
CA MET A 127 -14.65 3.51 16.88
C MET A 127 -15.15 3.17 18.28
N ASN A 128 -16.37 3.58 18.62
CA ASN A 128 -17.00 3.29 19.91
C ASN A 128 -17.26 1.79 20.10
N LYS A 129 -17.71 1.09 19.05
CA LYS A 129 -17.98 -0.35 19.10
C LYS A 129 -16.70 -1.17 19.34
N THR A 130 -15.61 -0.81 18.68
CA THR A 130 -14.36 -1.61 18.71
C THR A 130 -13.41 -1.19 19.81
N ASN A 131 -13.46 0.08 20.24
CA ASN A 131 -12.52 0.69 21.18
C ASN A 131 -11.04 0.44 20.81
N ALA A 132 -10.77 0.21 19.52
CA ALA A 132 -9.46 -0.22 19.03
C ALA A 132 -8.51 0.94 18.72
N TYR A 133 -9.04 2.16 18.66
CA TYR A 133 -8.32 3.36 18.25
C TYR A 133 -8.73 4.52 19.15
N GLN A 134 -7.77 5.41 19.41
CA GLN A 134 -7.98 6.61 20.20
C GLN A 134 -7.50 7.84 19.42
N GLU A 135 -8.27 8.92 19.52
CA GLU A 135 -7.86 10.21 18.97
C GLU A 135 -6.70 10.81 19.77
N ILE A 136 -5.75 11.43 19.06
CA ILE A 136 -4.65 12.16 19.67
C ILE A 136 -5.17 13.56 20.06
N THR A 137 -5.49 13.74 21.33
CA THR A 137 -6.15 14.96 21.84
C THR A 137 -5.19 16.05 22.30
N ASN A 138 -3.94 15.72 22.60
CA ASN A 138 -2.94 16.66 23.13
C ASN A 138 -2.32 17.58 22.06
N GLY A 139 -2.65 17.38 20.77
CA GLY A 139 -2.08 18.13 19.65
C GLY A 139 -0.61 17.85 19.36
N ILE A 140 0.00 16.88 20.06
CA ILE A 140 1.42 16.52 19.91
C ILE A 140 1.50 15.38 18.88
N CYS A 141 2.19 15.64 17.77
CA CYS A 141 2.43 14.62 16.76
C CYS A 141 3.47 13.61 17.25
N PRO A 142 3.14 12.31 17.41
CA PRO A 142 4.06 11.29 17.95
C PRO A 142 5.11 10.82 16.94
N LEU A 143 5.21 11.48 15.78
CA LEU A 143 6.09 11.04 14.70
C LEU A 143 7.57 11.06 15.11
N ALA A 144 7.98 12.11 15.82
CA ALA A 144 9.37 12.25 16.29
C ALA A 144 9.73 11.16 17.29
N ASP A 145 8.85 10.89 18.26
CA ASP A 145 9.05 9.86 19.27
C ASP A 145 9.10 8.46 18.65
N ASN A 146 8.17 8.16 17.73
CA ASN A 146 8.16 6.90 16.98
C ASN A 146 9.44 6.72 16.15
N LEU A 147 9.93 7.79 15.52
CA LEU A 147 11.19 7.76 14.79
C LEU A 147 12.37 7.49 15.73
N HIS A 148 12.42 8.18 16.86
CA HIS A 148 13.47 8.02 17.86
C HIS A 148 13.53 6.59 18.38
N LEU A 149 12.39 6.00 18.76
CA LEU A 149 12.30 4.61 19.23
C LEU A 149 12.78 3.60 18.18
N VAL A 150 12.44 3.82 16.90
CA VAL A 150 12.89 2.96 15.81
C VAL A 150 14.40 3.06 15.60
N ILE A 151 14.97 4.27 15.63
CA ILE A 151 16.42 4.46 15.50
C ILE A 151 17.15 3.80 16.67
N LEU A 152 16.72 4.06 17.91
CA LEU A 152 17.29 3.45 19.11
C LEU A 152 17.28 1.92 19.03
N LEU A 153 16.17 1.32 18.59
CA LEU A 153 16.07 -0.12 18.41
C LEU A 153 17.09 -0.64 17.38
N LEU A 154 17.18 0.01 16.22
CA LEU A 154 18.09 -0.42 15.15
C LEU A 154 19.55 -0.29 15.56
N ASP A 155 19.93 0.81 16.21
CA ASP A 155 21.29 1.06 16.68
C ASP A 155 21.68 0.03 17.75
N HIS A 156 20.80 -0.24 18.72
CA HIS A 156 21.00 -1.26 19.74
C HIS A 156 21.17 -2.68 19.13
N LEU A 157 20.36 -3.04 18.13
CA LEU A 157 20.49 -4.34 17.43
C LEU A 157 21.82 -4.43 16.65
N LEU A 158 22.30 -3.32 16.08
CA LEU A 158 23.57 -3.28 15.38
C LEU A 158 24.76 -3.41 16.33
N GLU A 159 24.73 -2.71 17.47
CA GLU A 159 25.76 -2.77 18.51
C GLU A 159 25.93 -4.20 19.06
N ARG A 160 24.81 -4.90 19.25
CA ARG A 160 24.79 -6.31 19.68
C ARG A 160 25.16 -7.31 18.58
N LYS A 161 25.30 -6.84 17.34
CA LYS A 161 25.52 -7.67 16.14
C LYS A 161 24.37 -8.64 15.83
N ASP A 162 23.16 -8.34 16.32
CA ASP A 162 21.94 -9.08 15.99
C ASP A 162 21.51 -8.80 14.53
N ILE A 163 21.94 -7.67 13.96
CA ILE A 163 21.80 -7.32 12.55
C ILE A 163 23.12 -6.84 11.95
N THR A 164 23.25 -6.99 10.63
CA THR A 164 24.38 -6.47 9.85
C THR A 164 24.23 -4.97 9.55
N LYS A 165 25.33 -4.30 9.21
CA LYS A 165 25.32 -2.90 8.75
C LYS A 165 24.41 -2.68 7.54
N GLU A 166 24.38 -3.64 6.62
CA GLU A 166 23.51 -3.58 5.43
C GLU A 166 22.02 -3.71 5.79
N GLN A 167 21.68 -4.60 6.72
CA GLN A 167 20.30 -4.72 7.23
C GLN A 167 19.87 -3.45 7.98
N HIS A 168 20.74 -2.91 8.83
CA HIS A 168 20.50 -1.62 9.51
C HIS A 168 20.21 -0.50 8.50
N LYS A 169 21.11 -0.32 7.52
CA LYS A 169 20.94 0.69 6.46
C LYS A 169 19.65 0.50 5.66
N LYS A 170 19.29 -0.74 5.33
CA LYS A 170 18.03 -1.06 4.62
C LYS A 170 16.80 -0.77 5.47
N MET A 171 16.88 -0.96 6.78
CA MET A 171 15.75 -0.72 7.69
C MET A 171 15.65 0.73 8.19
N TYR A 172 16.71 1.52 8.03
CA TYR A 172 16.75 2.89 8.50
C TYR A 172 15.67 3.76 7.81
N PRO A 173 14.82 4.49 8.56
CA PRO A 173 13.74 5.29 7.98
C PRO A 173 14.23 6.41 7.05
N ASN A 174 13.53 6.62 5.93
CA ASN A 174 13.81 7.75 5.04
C ASN A 174 13.16 9.03 5.57
N ILE A 175 13.95 9.85 6.27
CA ILE A 175 13.51 11.10 6.90
C ILE A 175 12.80 12.04 5.92
N LYS A 176 13.20 12.09 4.64
CA LYS A 176 12.60 12.99 3.64
C LYS A 176 11.19 12.60 3.20
N LYS A 177 10.80 11.34 3.40
CA LYS A 177 9.49 10.81 3.02
C LYS A 177 8.63 10.47 4.23
N LEU A 178 9.17 10.62 5.43
CA LEU A 178 8.59 10.13 6.68
C LEU A 178 7.23 10.79 6.95
N GLU A 179 6.23 9.99 7.28
CA GLU A 179 4.89 10.46 7.60
C GLU A 179 4.32 9.67 8.78
N LEU A 180 3.46 10.32 9.57
CA LEU A 180 2.72 9.63 10.62
C LEU A 180 1.70 8.68 9.98
N ALA A 181 1.62 7.46 10.51
CA ALA A 181 0.58 6.53 10.11
C ALA A 181 -0.79 7.13 10.42
N HIS A 182 -1.69 7.13 9.45
CA HIS A 182 -3.03 7.72 9.62
C HIS A 182 -4.11 6.72 9.25
N ILE A 183 -5.24 6.84 9.93
CA ILE A 183 -6.41 6.01 9.70
C ILE A 183 -7.36 6.71 8.72
N TYR A 184 -7.93 5.95 7.80
CA TYR A 184 -9.08 6.36 7.00
C TYR A 184 -10.06 5.20 6.88
N PHE A 185 -11.27 5.48 6.40
CA PHE A 185 -12.33 4.48 6.35
C PHE A 185 -12.83 4.27 4.91
N ASN A 186 -13.14 3.03 4.57
CA ASN A 186 -13.79 2.68 3.31
C ASN A 186 -15.18 2.11 3.60
N LEU A 187 -16.16 2.39 2.73
CA LEU A 187 -17.51 1.81 2.88
C LEU A 187 -17.57 0.36 2.36
N LYS A 188 -18.18 -0.51 3.15
CA LYS A 188 -18.53 -1.90 2.81
C LYS A 188 -19.93 -1.94 2.20
N VAL A 189 -20.10 -1.37 1.00
CA VAL A 189 -21.40 -1.29 0.30
C VAL A 189 -22.06 -2.63 -0.04
N HIS A 190 -21.33 -3.74 0.13
CA HIS A 190 -21.84 -5.10 -0.05
C HIS A 190 -22.49 -5.68 1.22
N LYS A 191 -22.51 -4.92 2.33
CA LYS A 191 -23.17 -5.30 3.58
C LYS A 191 -24.47 -4.49 3.72
N PRO A 192 -25.56 -5.09 4.26
CA PRO A 192 -26.86 -4.42 4.38
C PRO A 192 -26.81 -3.10 5.14
N ASP A 193 -25.94 -2.98 6.13
CA ASP A 193 -25.77 -1.80 6.99
C ASP A 193 -24.83 -0.74 6.41
N ILE A 194 -24.15 -1.04 5.30
CA ILE A 194 -23.10 -0.20 4.71
C ILE A 194 -22.11 0.24 5.81
N SER A 195 -21.57 -0.74 6.53
CA SER A 195 -20.55 -0.51 7.56
C SER A 195 -19.25 0.04 6.98
N VAL A 196 -18.40 0.60 7.85
CA VAL A 196 -17.06 1.07 7.49
C VAL A 196 -16.00 -0.03 7.69
N ARG A 197 -14.87 0.08 6.98
CA ARG A 197 -13.62 -0.63 7.25
C ARG A 197 -12.53 0.39 7.58
N PRO A 198 -11.89 0.34 8.75
CA PRO A 198 -10.70 1.14 8.99
C PRO A 198 -9.54 0.62 8.17
N ILE A 199 -8.72 1.54 7.65
CA ILE A 199 -7.46 1.25 6.99
C ILE A 199 -6.42 2.19 7.61
N VAL A 200 -5.32 1.60 8.10
CA VAL A 200 -4.17 2.34 8.59
C VAL A 200 -3.16 2.46 7.45
N ALA A 201 -2.99 3.67 6.91
CA ALA A 201 -1.95 3.99 5.95
C ALA A 201 -0.63 4.23 6.68
N SER A 202 0.32 3.32 6.53
CA SER A 202 1.65 3.38 7.16
C SER A 202 2.81 3.28 6.15
N ILE A 203 2.54 3.64 4.88
CA ILE A 203 3.50 3.49 3.75
C ILE A 203 4.83 4.18 4.02
N ASN A 204 4.84 5.31 4.75
CA ASN A 204 6.05 6.02 5.11
C ASN A 204 6.26 6.12 6.63
N ALA A 205 5.63 5.25 7.40
CA ALA A 205 5.77 5.24 8.85
C ALA A 205 7.17 4.75 9.28
N PRO A 206 7.69 5.18 10.44
CA PRO A 206 9.03 4.82 10.92
C PRO A 206 9.32 3.30 10.90
N ALA A 207 8.40 2.48 11.40
CA ALA A 207 8.60 1.02 11.55
C ALA A 207 8.31 0.20 10.28
N ARG A 208 7.96 0.83 9.15
CA ARG A 208 7.52 0.14 7.93
C ARG A 208 8.59 -0.77 7.33
N LEU A 209 9.85 -0.33 7.32
CA LEU A 209 10.96 -1.10 6.77
C LEU A 209 11.30 -2.31 7.67
N ILE A 210 11.21 -2.15 8.99
CA ILE A 210 11.35 -3.25 9.95
C ILE A 210 10.25 -4.30 9.73
N SER A 211 8.99 -3.85 9.59
CA SER A 211 7.86 -4.75 9.32
C SER A 211 8.06 -5.55 8.02
N SER A 212 8.58 -4.89 6.98
CA SER A 212 8.91 -5.53 5.70
C SER A 212 10.04 -6.55 5.82
N PHE A 213 11.03 -6.29 6.68
CA PHE A 213 12.12 -7.23 6.94
C PHE A 213 11.63 -8.46 7.70
N LEU A 214 10.81 -8.26 8.74
CA LEU A 214 10.20 -9.36 9.49
C LEU A 214 9.29 -10.22 8.61
N ASP A 215 8.50 -9.59 7.73
CA ASP A 215 7.65 -10.29 6.77
C ASP A 215 8.46 -11.21 5.84
N GLN A 216 9.58 -10.70 5.30
CA GLN A 216 10.49 -11.48 4.47
C GLN A 216 11.14 -12.64 5.23
N LEU A 217 11.42 -12.46 6.52
CA LEU A 217 12.01 -13.49 7.37
C LEU A 217 11.00 -14.59 7.72
N LEU A 218 9.78 -14.20 8.12
CA LEU A 218 8.79 -15.10 8.69
C LEU A 218 7.95 -15.82 7.62
N THR A 219 7.68 -15.19 6.48
CA THR A 219 6.81 -15.74 5.44
C THR A 219 7.24 -17.12 4.94
N PRO A 220 8.53 -17.40 4.65
CA PRO A 220 8.96 -18.73 4.21
C PRO A 220 8.68 -19.81 5.27
N ILE A 221 8.98 -19.53 6.54
CA ILE A 221 8.77 -20.45 7.66
C ILE A 221 7.27 -20.69 7.84
N TYR A 222 6.47 -19.62 7.85
CA TYR A 222 5.02 -19.70 7.95
C TYR A 222 4.44 -20.57 6.83
N ASN A 223 4.78 -20.29 5.57
CA ASN A 223 4.26 -21.03 4.42
C ASN A 223 4.65 -22.51 4.47
N TYR A 224 5.86 -22.84 4.96
CA TYR A 224 6.28 -24.23 5.12
C TYR A 224 5.42 -24.95 6.15
N VAL A 225 5.20 -24.34 7.32
CA VAL A 225 4.43 -24.92 8.43
C VAL A 225 2.94 -25.03 8.10
N THR A 226 2.37 -24.05 7.41
CA THR A 226 0.92 -23.99 7.17
C THR A 226 0.46 -24.65 5.88
N LYS A 227 1.38 -25.14 5.03
CA LYS A 227 1.05 -25.68 3.70
C LYS A 227 -0.03 -26.76 3.75
N ASP A 228 -0.05 -27.58 4.80
CA ASP A 228 -0.93 -28.75 4.92
C ASP A 228 -2.24 -28.44 5.65
N ILE A 229 -2.31 -27.32 6.39
CA ILE A 229 -3.45 -26.96 7.25
C ILE A 229 -4.23 -25.72 6.79
N THR A 230 -3.70 -24.98 5.80
CA THR A 230 -4.34 -23.78 5.25
C THR A 230 -4.53 -23.88 3.75
N PHE A 231 -5.42 -23.03 3.21
CA PHE A 231 -5.62 -22.88 1.78
C PHE A 231 -5.06 -21.53 1.34
N ILE A 232 -4.34 -21.52 0.21
CA ILE A 232 -3.73 -20.29 -0.32
C ILE A 232 -4.78 -19.43 -1.04
N ASN A 233 -5.65 -20.06 -1.83
CA ASN A 233 -6.69 -19.41 -2.61
C ASN A 233 -7.79 -20.40 -3.01
N GLY A 234 -8.82 -19.93 -3.73
CA GLY A 234 -9.95 -20.77 -4.14
C GLY A 234 -9.57 -21.94 -5.04
N ILE A 235 -8.53 -21.82 -5.87
CA ILE A 235 -8.05 -22.92 -6.71
C ILE A 235 -7.40 -24.02 -5.84
N ASP A 236 -6.64 -23.61 -4.83
CA ASP A 236 -6.02 -24.51 -3.86
C ASP A 236 -7.07 -25.27 -3.03
N VAL A 237 -8.14 -24.58 -2.62
CA VAL A 237 -9.30 -25.22 -1.97
C VAL A 237 -9.87 -26.34 -2.84
N VAL A 238 -10.18 -26.05 -4.11
CA VAL A 238 -10.77 -27.04 -5.02
C VAL A 238 -9.84 -28.24 -5.23
N ARG A 239 -8.53 -28.00 -5.36
CA ARG A 239 -7.54 -29.07 -5.54
C ARG A 239 -7.50 -30.00 -4.33
N LYS A 240 -7.38 -29.44 -3.13
CA LYS A 240 -7.33 -30.22 -1.89
C LYS A 240 -8.65 -30.93 -1.60
N LEU A 241 -9.81 -30.33 -1.91
CA LEU A 241 -11.10 -31.01 -1.79
C LEU A 241 -11.22 -32.20 -2.75
N LYS A 242 -10.66 -32.11 -3.96
CA LYS A 242 -10.60 -33.23 -4.89
C LYS A 242 -9.74 -34.37 -4.37
N GLU A 243 -8.61 -34.06 -3.74
CA GLU A 243 -7.77 -35.07 -3.07
C GLU A 243 -8.51 -35.75 -1.92
N TYR A 244 -9.21 -34.98 -1.08
CA TYR A 244 -10.08 -35.52 -0.03
C TYR A 244 -11.17 -36.44 -0.59
N GLN A 245 -11.76 -36.08 -1.74
CA GLN A 245 -12.71 -36.94 -2.44
C GLN A 245 -12.08 -38.24 -2.93
N LEU A 246 -10.91 -38.17 -3.56
CA LEU A 246 -10.18 -39.35 -4.05
C LEU A 246 -9.77 -40.30 -2.91
N GLN A 247 -9.52 -39.75 -1.72
CA GLN A 247 -9.22 -40.52 -0.51
C GLN A 247 -10.47 -41.06 0.21
N GLY A 248 -11.69 -40.76 -0.29
CA GLY A 248 -12.95 -41.23 0.28
C GLY A 248 -13.44 -40.43 1.50
N TYR A 249 -12.77 -39.31 1.84
CA TYR A 249 -13.13 -38.47 2.98
C TYR A 249 -14.27 -37.48 2.69
N LEU A 250 -14.54 -37.20 1.41
CA LEU A 250 -15.66 -36.37 0.97
C LEU A 250 -16.79 -37.27 0.43
N ASN A 251 -17.87 -37.39 1.20
CA ASN A 251 -19.05 -38.18 0.84
C ASN A 251 -20.35 -37.35 1.01
N SER A 252 -21.49 -37.95 0.66
CA SER A 252 -22.80 -37.27 0.71
C SER A 252 -23.24 -36.85 2.11
N THR A 253 -22.62 -37.39 3.16
CA THR A 253 -22.88 -37.05 4.56
C THR A 253 -21.86 -36.06 5.14
N THR A 254 -20.85 -35.66 4.36
CA THR A 254 -19.86 -34.68 4.81
C THR A 254 -20.51 -33.31 4.99
N LEU A 255 -20.35 -32.74 6.19
CA LEU A 255 -20.85 -31.41 6.54
C LEU A 255 -19.73 -30.38 6.44
N PHE A 256 -20.04 -29.24 5.82
CA PHE A 256 -19.17 -28.08 5.80
C PHE A 256 -19.60 -27.10 6.89
N ILE A 257 -18.66 -26.74 7.76
CA ILE A 257 -18.87 -25.73 8.80
C ILE A 257 -18.04 -24.51 8.45
N VAL A 258 -18.67 -23.35 8.45
CA VAL A 258 -18.03 -22.07 8.13
C VAL A 258 -18.11 -21.16 9.35
N PHE A 259 -16.95 -20.72 9.82
CA PHE A 259 -16.81 -19.71 10.85
C PHE A 259 -16.24 -18.43 10.23
N ASP A 260 -16.88 -17.29 10.48
CA ASP A 260 -16.39 -15.98 10.08
C ASP A 260 -16.01 -15.17 11.33
N VAL A 261 -14.74 -14.72 11.40
CA VAL A 261 -14.26 -13.92 12.52
C VAL A 261 -14.46 -12.45 12.19
N THR A 262 -15.28 -11.77 12.99
CA THR A 262 -15.55 -10.34 12.80
C THR A 262 -14.43 -9.47 13.35
N ASP A 263 -14.08 -8.42 12.61
CA ASP A 263 -13.16 -7.36 13.08
C ASP A 263 -11.79 -7.88 13.59
N LEU A 264 -11.28 -8.96 12.97
CA LEU A 264 -10.07 -9.69 13.37
C LEU A 264 -8.88 -8.79 13.73
N TYR A 265 -8.48 -7.87 12.84
CA TYR A 265 -7.30 -7.03 13.05
C TYR A 265 -7.38 -6.10 14.25
N THR A 266 -8.59 -5.69 14.64
CA THR A 266 -8.81 -4.82 15.81
C THR A 266 -9.00 -5.60 17.11
N MET A 267 -9.17 -6.93 17.03
CA MET A 267 -9.50 -7.78 18.17
C MET A 267 -8.33 -8.66 18.63
N ILE A 268 -7.19 -8.64 17.93
CA ILE A 268 -6.00 -9.40 18.32
C ILE A 268 -5.29 -8.65 19.48
N PRO A 269 -5.23 -9.22 20.70
CA PRO A 269 -4.51 -8.61 21.81
C PRO A 269 -3.01 -8.59 21.52
N ARG A 270 -2.35 -7.45 21.77
CA ARG A 270 -0.93 -7.27 21.49
C ARG A 270 -0.06 -8.35 22.15
N ASP A 271 -0.25 -8.57 23.45
CA ASP A 271 0.59 -9.51 24.21
C ASP A 271 0.35 -10.96 23.76
N GLY A 272 -0.90 -11.30 23.43
CA GLY A 272 -1.26 -12.60 22.86
C GLY A 272 -0.60 -12.84 21.50
N ALA A 273 -0.55 -11.82 20.64
CA ALA A 273 0.12 -11.91 19.35
C ALA A 273 1.64 -12.11 19.49
N ILE A 274 2.28 -11.37 20.41
CA ILE A 274 3.71 -11.52 20.68
C ILE A 274 3.99 -12.92 21.22
N ALA A 275 3.23 -13.40 22.20
CA ALA A 275 3.42 -14.73 22.77
C ALA A 275 3.22 -15.86 21.73
N ALA A 276 2.23 -15.72 20.85
CA ALA A 276 1.99 -16.66 19.76
C ALA A 276 3.17 -16.67 18.77
N LEU A 277 3.68 -15.49 18.40
CA LEU A 277 4.85 -15.37 17.52
C LEU A 277 6.10 -15.96 18.16
N THR A 278 6.36 -15.69 19.45
CA THR A 278 7.49 -16.26 20.18
C THR A 278 7.43 -17.78 20.17
N ARG A 279 6.30 -18.39 20.53
CA ARG A 279 6.10 -19.84 20.45
C ARG A 279 6.26 -20.39 19.04
N PHE A 280 5.80 -19.66 18.03
CA PHE A 280 5.95 -20.05 16.64
C PHE A 280 7.43 -20.09 16.24
N CYS A 281 8.21 -19.07 16.61
CA CYS A 281 9.65 -19.03 16.33
C CYS A 281 10.40 -20.13 17.11
N GLU A 282 10.16 -20.30 18.40
CA GLU A 282 10.83 -21.34 19.22
C GLU A 282 10.65 -22.77 18.69
N LYS A 283 9.51 -23.04 18.03
CA LYS A 283 9.19 -24.36 17.50
C LYS A 283 9.74 -24.60 16.08
N ASN A 284 9.96 -23.53 15.30
CA ASN A 284 10.16 -23.65 13.84
C ASN A 284 11.37 -22.87 13.29
N ALA A 285 12.09 -22.11 14.11
CA ALA A 285 13.34 -21.42 13.78
C ALA A 285 14.54 -22.17 14.34
#